data_AF-A0A840ASQ1-F1
#
_entry.id   AF-A0A840ASQ1-F1
#
_cell.length_a   1.000
_cell.length_b   1.000
_cell.length_c   1.000
_cell.angle_alpha   90.00
_cell.angle_beta   90.00
_cell.angle_gamma   90.00
#
_symmetry.space_group_name_H-M   'P 1'
#
loop_
_entity.id
_entity.type
_entity.pdbx_description
1 polymer ?
#
loop_
_entity_poly.entity_id
_entity_poly.type
_entity_poly.pdbx_seq_one_letter_code
_entity_poly.pdbx_strand_id
1 'polypeptide(L)'
;MATLRSRFGMAALAAAFALLPAGLALAEEPDSFLISYETTPSFGFDLPKLKAASYDERAAFSQKILVDIVPRIADAVGIDSENIISEVTPGGYLLKTNASLQSAAEVSSDEAERFAAGLGYVFRQYSVLVSGLDDEGGNTGYVVVTFPENTLDAKVAQAFFEKAASVEKGLGGGYTAFGDDQIFLNVADSAGKPYSGLDNAAFLAGLTKAAAEFGPPQPTIDGTGTASARFVGNEWDKQAQGEAYVEKLGGPGSEIVKSLDAIEFDYAKLVQDAFN
;
A
#
# COMPACT_ATOMS: atom_id res chain seq x y z
N MET A 1 -27.36 7.81 -17.44
CA MET A 1 -26.77 6.47 -17.43
C MET A 1 -26.24 6.25 -16.02
N ALA A 2 -26.97 5.46 -15.24
CA ALA A 2 -26.62 5.14 -13.87
C ALA A 2 -25.66 3.94 -13.90
N THR A 3 -24.43 4.13 -13.44
CA THR A 3 -23.48 3.03 -13.23
C THR A 3 -23.69 2.46 -11.83
N LEU A 4 -24.10 1.21 -11.82
CA LEU A 4 -24.26 0.33 -10.67
C LEU A 4 -22.87 0.11 -10.04
N ARG A 5 -22.50 0.91 -9.03
CA ARG A 5 -21.37 0.57 -8.16
C ARG A 5 -21.87 -0.50 -7.18
N SER A 6 -21.33 -1.70 -7.33
CA SER A 6 -21.71 -2.87 -6.56
C SER A 6 -21.39 -2.66 -5.09
N ARG A 7 -22.40 -2.89 -4.25
CA ARG A 7 -22.28 -2.96 -2.80
C ARG A 7 -21.58 -4.27 -2.43
N PHE A 8 -20.29 -4.21 -2.14
CA PHE A 8 -19.62 -5.24 -1.36
C PHE A 8 -18.95 -4.56 -0.17
N GLY A 9 -19.76 -4.31 0.87
CA GLY A 9 -19.19 -4.08 2.20
C GLY A 9 -18.57 -5.39 2.67
N MET A 10 -17.41 -5.31 3.32
CA MET A 10 -16.63 -6.40 3.93
C MET A 10 -17.38 -7.27 4.98
N ALA A 11 -18.70 -7.22 5.04
CA ALA A 11 -19.50 -7.76 6.15
C ALA A 11 -20.10 -9.16 5.91
N ALA A 12 -19.66 -9.94 4.91
CA ALA A 12 -20.29 -11.23 4.61
C ALA A 12 -19.32 -12.34 4.17
N LEU A 13 -18.42 -12.75 5.06
CA LEU A 13 -17.81 -14.08 4.97
C LEU A 13 -17.68 -14.74 6.35
N ALA A 14 -18.82 -15.02 6.98
CA ALA A 14 -18.84 -15.82 8.19
C ALA A 14 -20.10 -16.70 8.20
N ALA A 15 -20.00 -17.89 7.62
CA ALA A 15 -20.62 -19.12 8.13
C ALA A 15 -20.50 -20.29 7.13
N ALA A 16 -19.66 -21.27 7.44
CA ALA A 16 -20.03 -22.70 7.35
C ALA A 16 -18.96 -23.61 8.00
N PHE A 17 -19.32 -24.12 9.18
CA PHE A 17 -18.84 -25.31 9.91
C PHE A 17 -17.78 -26.25 9.30
N ALA A 18 -16.76 -26.58 10.10
CA ALA A 18 -16.37 -27.97 10.37
C ALA A 18 -15.64 -28.13 11.72
N LEU A 19 -16.15 -29.01 12.57
CA LEU A 19 -15.47 -29.53 13.76
C LEU A 19 -14.29 -30.42 13.33
N LEU A 20 -13.06 -30.02 13.66
CA LEU A 20 -11.85 -30.85 13.51
C LEU A 20 -11.06 -30.89 14.84
N PRO A 21 -10.36 -32.00 15.13
CA PRO A 21 -9.60 -32.15 16.37
C PRO A 21 -8.43 -31.16 16.41
N ALA A 22 -8.10 -30.68 17.61
CA ALA A 22 -7.01 -29.74 17.88
C ALA A 22 -5.65 -30.29 17.41
N GLY A 23 -5.34 -30.09 16.12
CA GLY A 23 -3.98 -29.97 15.64
C GLY A 23 -3.43 -28.62 16.08
N LEU A 24 -2.10 -28.51 16.16
CA LEU A 24 -1.43 -27.22 16.34
C LEU A 24 -1.96 -26.29 15.26
N ALA A 25 -2.75 -25.29 15.66
CA ALA A 25 -3.18 -24.23 14.76
C ALA A 25 -1.90 -23.53 14.31
N LEU A 26 -1.52 -23.77 13.05
CA LEU A 26 -0.61 -22.85 12.37
C LEU A 26 -1.35 -21.51 12.34
N ALA A 27 -0.64 -20.42 12.64
CA ALA A 27 -1.21 -19.09 12.51
C ALA A 27 -1.83 -18.97 11.11
N GLU A 28 -3.09 -18.57 11.05
CA GLU A 28 -3.82 -18.43 9.80
C GLU A 28 -3.25 -17.22 9.05
N GLU A 29 -2.84 -17.42 7.80
CA GLU A 29 -2.44 -16.29 6.95
C GLU A 29 -3.65 -15.38 6.73
N PRO A 30 -3.44 -14.07 6.55
CA PRO A 30 -4.53 -13.15 6.26
C PRO A 30 -5.22 -13.54 4.94
N ASP A 31 -6.54 -13.39 4.89
CA ASP A 31 -7.35 -13.72 3.70
C ASP A 31 -7.00 -12.86 2.47
N SER A 32 -6.40 -11.67 2.69
CA SER A 32 -5.94 -10.80 1.63
C SER A 32 -4.73 -9.95 2.06
N PHE A 33 -3.90 -9.59 1.08
CA PHE A 33 -2.80 -8.65 1.27
C PHE A 33 -3.10 -7.31 0.60
N LEU A 34 -2.78 -6.25 1.33
CA LEU A 34 -2.71 -4.88 0.85
C LEU A 34 -1.28 -4.58 0.36
N ILE A 35 -1.13 -4.16 -0.88
CA ILE A 35 0.14 -3.77 -1.50
C ILE A 35 0.08 -2.27 -1.85
N SER A 36 0.90 -1.46 -1.16
CA SER A 36 0.95 0.01 -1.31
C SER A 36 2.21 0.46 -2.02
N TYR A 37 2.05 1.24 -3.09
CA TYR A 37 3.13 1.64 -4.00
C TYR A 37 2.89 3.02 -4.65
N GLU A 38 3.89 3.54 -5.35
CA GLU A 38 3.82 4.80 -6.11
C GLU A 38 4.39 4.56 -7.51
N THR A 39 3.65 4.96 -8.54
CA THR A 39 4.14 4.92 -9.95
C THR A 39 4.93 6.17 -10.32
N THR A 40 5.09 7.12 -9.40
CA THR A 40 5.94 8.29 -9.59
C THR A 40 6.68 8.58 -8.29
N PRO A 41 7.56 7.66 -7.82
CA PRO A 41 8.11 7.76 -6.48
C PRO A 41 8.88 9.05 -6.27
N SER A 42 8.67 9.67 -5.10
CA SER A 42 9.33 10.93 -4.75
C SER A 42 10.86 10.79 -4.52
N PHE A 43 11.37 9.56 -4.45
CA PHE A 43 12.79 9.20 -4.29
C PHE A 43 13.15 8.02 -5.22
N GLY A 44 14.37 7.99 -5.74
CA GLY A 44 14.92 6.85 -6.52
C GLY A 44 14.91 7.04 -8.04
N PHE A 45 14.06 7.93 -8.55
CA PHE A 45 13.96 8.22 -9.98
C PHE A 45 14.07 9.73 -10.23
N ASP A 46 15.19 10.19 -10.81
CA ASP A 46 15.37 11.62 -11.10
C ASP A 46 14.73 11.97 -12.45
N LEU A 47 13.54 12.56 -12.40
CA LEU A 47 12.84 13.13 -13.55
C LEU A 47 12.74 14.64 -13.39
N PRO A 48 13.29 15.43 -14.34
CA PRO A 48 13.37 16.89 -14.21
C PRO A 48 12.04 17.59 -13.92
N LYS A 49 10.90 17.11 -14.47
CA LYS A 49 9.59 17.73 -14.23
C LYS A 49 8.73 17.03 -13.17
N LEU A 50 9.07 15.81 -12.74
CA LEU A 50 8.27 15.13 -11.71
C LEU A 50 8.27 15.92 -10.39
N LYS A 51 9.38 16.57 -10.05
CA LYS A 51 9.47 17.46 -8.87
C LYS A 51 8.53 18.67 -8.93
N ALA A 52 8.16 19.09 -10.14
CA ALA A 52 7.25 20.22 -10.37
C ALA A 52 5.79 19.78 -10.59
N ALA A 53 5.54 18.48 -10.80
CA ALA A 53 4.20 17.95 -11.02
C ALA A 53 3.34 18.12 -9.76
N SER A 54 2.14 18.64 -9.96
CA SER A 54 1.09 18.72 -8.95
C SER A 54 0.59 17.33 -8.53
N TYR A 55 -0.15 17.29 -7.42
CA TYR A 55 -0.81 16.06 -7.00
C TYR A 55 -1.73 15.51 -8.11
N ASP A 56 -2.56 16.36 -8.72
CA ASP A 56 -3.54 15.94 -9.72
C ASP A 56 -2.88 15.38 -10.99
N GLU A 57 -1.75 15.97 -11.42
CA GLU A 57 -0.97 15.43 -12.54
C GLU A 57 -0.39 14.06 -12.23
N ARG A 58 0.15 13.88 -11.00
CA ARG A 58 0.67 12.58 -10.55
C ARG A 58 -0.47 11.56 -10.42
N ALA A 59 -1.63 11.94 -9.88
CA ALA A 59 -2.78 11.06 -9.74
C ALA A 59 -3.37 10.64 -11.09
N ALA A 60 -3.50 11.56 -12.04
CA ALA A 60 -3.94 11.25 -13.40
C ALA A 60 -2.96 10.31 -14.11
N PHE A 61 -1.66 10.51 -13.92
CA PHE A 61 -0.64 9.60 -14.43
C PHE A 61 -0.72 8.22 -13.76
N SER A 62 -0.81 8.15 -12.44
CA SER A 62 -1.02 6.91 -11.68
C SER A 62 -2.25 6.15 -12.17
N GLN A 63 -3.35 6.83 -12.47
CA GLN A 63 -4.56 6.21 -12.99
C GLN A 63 -4.34 5.58 -14.37
N LYS A 64 -3.52 6.20 -15.23
CA LYS A 64 -3.13 5.62 -16.51
C LYS A 64 -2.27 4.37 -16.30
N ILE A 65 -1.27 4.44 -15.44
CA ILE A 65 -0.37 3.30 -15.15
C ILE A 65 -1.12 2.13 -14.49
N LEU A 66 -2.13 2.43 -13.66
CA LEU A 66 -3.01 1.43 -13.08
C LEU A 66 -3.73 0.58 -14.13
N VAL A 67 -4.14 1.19 -15.25
CA VAL A 67 -4.84 0.49 -16.33
C VAL A 67 -3.87 -0.16 -17.30
N ASP A 68 -2.80 0.55 -17.67
CA ASP A 68 -1.95 0.16 -18.79
C ASP A 68 -0.78 -0.76 -18.40
N ILE A 69 -0.32 -0.70 -17.14
CA ILE A 69 0.95 -1.32 -16.71
C ILE A 69 0.75 -2.30 -15.55
N VAL A 70 -0.01 -1.94 -14.52
CA VAL A 70 -0.17 -2.79 -13.32
C VAL A 70 -0.66 -4.22 -13.66
N PRO A 71 -1.67 -4.43 -14.54
CA PRO A 71 -2.09 -5.77 -14.93
C PRO A 71 -0.98 -6.58 -15.62
N ARG A 72 -0.16 -5.92 -16.45
CA ARG A 72 0.97 -6.57 -17.12
C ARG A 72 2.04 -7.04 -16.13
N ILE A 73 2.24 -6.30 -15.04
CA ILE A 73 3.14 -6.69 -13.95
C ILE A 73 2.56 -7.92 -13.23
N ALA A 74 1.27 -7.91 -12.90
CA ALA A 74 0.58 -9.04 -12.27
C ALA A 74 0.72 -10.31 -13.11
N ASP A 75 0.39 -10.22 -14.41
CA ASP A 75 0.53 -11.33 -15.36
C ASP A 75 1.97 -11.87 -15.42
N ALA A 76 2.96 -10.96 -15.46
CA ALA A 76 4.37 -11.34 -15.53
C ALA A 76 4.87 -12.08 -14.29
N VAL A 77 4.31 -11.78 -13.10
CA VAL A 77 4.65 -12.49 -11.85
C VAL A 77 3.77 -13.73 -11.59
N GLY A 78 2.82 -14.01 -12.50
CA GLY A 78 1.94 -15.17 -12.46
C GLY A 78 0.69 -14.99 -11.59
N ILE A 79 0.26 -13.75 -11.34
CA ILE A 79 -0.98 -13.45 -10.62
C ILE A 79 -2.03 -13.03 -11.63
N ASP A 80 -3.21 -13.65 -11.53
CA ASP A 80 -4.37 -13.22 -12.32
C ASP A 80 -4.81 -11.83 -11.86
N SER A 81 -4.78 -10.86 -12.77
CA SER A 81 -5.21 -9.48 -12.49
C SER A 81 -6.67 -9.37 -12.03
N GLU A 82 -7.52 -10.37 -12.33
CA GLU A 82 -8.90 -10.42 -11.83
C GLU A 82 -8.98 -10.64 -10.30
N ASN A 83 -7.92 -11.20 -9.70
CA ASN A 83 -7.80 -11.39 -8.24
C ASN A 83 -7.24 -10.16 -7.52
N ILE A 84 -7.03 -9.06 -8.24
CA ILE A 84 -6.47 -7.82 -7.69
C ILE A 84 -7.48 -6.69 -7.88
N ILE A 85 -7.85 -6.04 -6.77
CA ILE A 85 -8.61 -4.80 -6.78
C ILE A 85 -7.62 -3.67 -6.49
N SER A 86 -7.47 -2.76 -7.45
CA SER A 86 -6.53 -1.65 -7.32
C SER A 86 -7.19 -0.30 -7.56
N GLU A 87 -6.67 0.72 -6.89
CA GLU A 87 -7.13 2.10 -7.04
C GLU A 87 -6.00 3.09 -6.78
N VAL A 88 -6.19 4.29 -7.35
CA VAL A 88 -5.34 5.44 -7.04
C VAL A 88 -5.90 6.12 -5.80
N THR A 89 -5.10 6.16 -4.74
CA THR A 89 -5.48 6.67 -3.43
C THR A 89 -4.45 7.68 -2.90
N PRO A 90 -4.82 8.56 -1.97
CA PRO A 90 -3.82 9.32 -1.23
C PRO A 90 -3.00 8.37 -0.35
N GLY A 91 -1.67 8.45 -0.41
CA GLY A 91 -0.77 7.77 0.52
C GLY A 91 0.17 8.77 1.19
N GLY A 92 0.45 8.59 2.47
CA GLY A 92 1.23 9.54 3.26
C GLY A 92 2.55 8.97 3.72
N TYR A 93 3.62 9.76 3.59
CA TYR A 93 4.90 9.47 4.22
C TYR A 93 5.56 10.75 4.70
N LEU A 94 6.07 10.75 5.93
CA LEU A 94 6.74 11.91 6.56
C LEU A 94 5.96 13.23 6.40
N LEU A 95 4.67 13.20 6.76
CA LEU A 95 3.74 14.34 6.67
C LEU A 95 3.51 14.90 5.26
N LYS A 96 3.78 14.11 4.23
CA LYS A 96 3.46 14.46 2.85
C LYS A 96 2.56 13.41 2.21
N THR A 97 1.40 13.85 1.76
CA THR A 97 0.48 13.05 0.93
C THR A 97 0.93 13.07 -0.53
N ASN A 98 1.01 11.89 -1.13
CA ASN A 98 1.35 11.63 -2.52
C ASN A 98 0.22 10.88 -3.22
N ALA A 99 0.21 10.93 -4.55
CA ALA A 99 -0.67 10.11 -5.37
C ALA A 99 -0.12 8.68 -5.40
N SER A 100 -0.62 7.84 -4.51
CA SER A 100 -0.22 6.45 -4.35
C SER A 100 -1.21 5.52 -5.06
N LEU A 101 -0.87 4.24 -5.10
CA LEU A 101 -1.80 3.18 -5.47
C LEU A 101 -1.83 2.14 -4.36
N GLN A 102 -3.02 1.61 -4.17
CA GLN A 102 -3.27 0.52 -3.24
C GLN A 102 -3.92 -0.61 -4.02
N SER A 103 -3.34 -1.80 -3.89
CA SER A 103 -3.93 -3.05 -4.37
C SER A 103 -4.34 -3.90 -3.18
N ALA A 104 -5.50 -4.52 -3.26
CA ALA A 104 -5.93 -5.64 -2.42
C ALA A 104 -5.91 -6.91 -3.25
N ALA A 105 -5.27 -7.96 -2.77
CA ALA A 105 -5.11 -9.22 -3.50
C ALA A 105 -5.34 -10.43 -2.57
N GLU A 106 -6.20 -11.35 -3.02
CA GLU A 106 -6.42 -12.66 -2.39
C GLU A 106 -5.39 -13.66 -2.92
N VAL A 107 -4.18 -13.61 -2.38
CA VAL A 107 -3.02 -14.39 -2.83
C VAL A 107 -2.20 -14.84 -1.63
N SER A 108 -1.29 -15.80 -1.83
CA SER A 108 -0.35 -16.21 -0.79
C SER A 108 0.64 -15.09 -0.44
N SER A 109 1.23 -15.18 0.76
CA SER A 109 2.28 -14.26 1.21
C SER A 109 3.46 -14.14 0.22
N ASP A 110 3.88 -15.26 -0.37
CA ASP A 110 4.96 -15.31 -1.37
C ASP A 110 4.57 -14.63 -2.69
N GLU A 111 3.33 -14.78 -3.12
CA GLU A 111 2.80 -14.12 -4.32
C GLU A 111 2.69 -12.61 -4.09
N ALA A 112 2.20 -12.17 -2.93
CA ALA A 112 2.16 -10.75 -2.57
C ALA A 112 3.56 -10.12 -2.57
N GLU A 113 4.58 -10.81 -2.03
CA GLU A 113 5.96 -10.33 -2.09
C GLU A 113 6.52 -10.28 -3.50
N ARG A 114 6.24 -11.30 -4.32
CA ARG A 114 6.69 -11.32 -5.72
C ARG A 114 6.05 -10.20 -6.52
N PHE A 115 4.77 -9.93 -6.30
CA PHE A 115 4.08 -8.81 -6.93
C PHE A 115 4.65 -7.47 -6.50
N ALA A 116 4.86 -7.28 -5.19
CA ALA A 116 5.52 -6.10 -4.66
C ALA A 116 6.92 -5.90 -5.25
N ALA A 117 7.69 -6.98 -5.44
CA ALA A 117 8.99 -6.92 -6.09
C ALA A 117 8.88 -6.51 -7.57
N GLY A 118 7.89 -7.03 -8.31
CA GLY A 118 7.64 -6.64 -9.69
C GLY A 118 7.26 -5.15 -9.83
N LEU A 119 6.37 -4.67 -8.97
CA LEU A 119 5.97 -3.27 -8.89
C LEU A 119 7.17 -2.37 -8.56
N GLY A 120 7.92 -2.73 -7.52
CA GLY A 120 9.09 -1.98 -7.07
C GLY A 120 10.21 -1.94 -8.10
N TYR A 121 10.41 -3.02 -8.85
CA TYR A 121 11.37 -3.10 -9.95
C TYR A 121 10.98 -2.18 -11.11
N VAL A 122 9.76 -2.33 -11.65
CA VAL A 122 9.28 -1.56 -12.80
C VAL A 122 9.20 -0.06 -12.49
N PHE A 123 8.69 0.30 -11.31
CA PHE A 123 8.54 1.71 -10.92
C PHE A 123 9.76 2.30 -10.22
N ARG A 124 10.84 1.51 -10.06
CA ARG A 124 12.10 1.92 -9.41
C ARG A 124 11.91 2.50 -8.01
N GLN A 125 11.08 1.84 -7.20
CA GLN A 125 10.83 2.27 -5.83
C GLN A 125 11.85 1.68 -4.86
N TYR A 126 12.27 2.45 -3.85
CA TYR A 126 13.12 1.90 -2.78
C TYR A 126 12.43 0.80 -1.99
N SER A 127 11.12 0.91 -1.81
CA SER A 127 10.31 -0.12 -1.19
C SER A 127 8.85 -0.05 -1.63
N VAL A 128 8.21 -1.21 -1.58
CA VAL A 128 6.77 -1.43 -1.68
C VAL A 128 6.32 -2.05 -0.37
N LEU A 129 5.26 -1.51 0.23
CA LEU A 129 4.71 -2.03 1.48
C LEU A 129 3.71 -3.13 1.18
N VAL A 130 3.90 -4.29 1.79
CA VAL A 130 2.94 -5.40 1.83
C VAL A 130 2.44 -5.54 3.26
N SER A 131 1.12 -5.51 3.43
CA SER A 131 0.49 -5.70 4.74
C SER A 131 -0.71 -6.61 4.66
N GLY A 132 -0.82 -7.56 5.58
CA GLY A 132 -2.02 -8.36 5.78
C GLY A 132 -2.64 -8.00 7.12
N LEU A 133 -3.88 -7.48 7.08
CA LEU A 133 -4.60 -7.09 8.29
C LEU A 133 -5.16 -8.33 9.00
N ASP A 134 -5.37 -8.21 10.31
CA ASP A 134 -5.91 -9.26 11.17
C ASP A 134 -5.11 -10.57 11.15
N ASP A 135 -3.80 -10.45 10.90
CA ASP A 135 -2.85 -11.57 11.00
C ASP A 135 -2.59 -11.89 12.48
N GLU A 136 -3.00 -13.08 12.92
CA GLU A 136 -2.80 -13.57 14.29
C GLU A 136 -1.32 -13.72 14.67
N GLY A 137 -0.44 -13.91 13.68
CA GLY A 137 1.01 -13.91 13.84
C GLY A 137 1.67 -12.53 13.68
N GLY A 138 0.88 -11.52 13.29
CA GLY A 138 1.32 -10.15 13.06
C GLY A 138 1.77 -9.44 14.33
N ASN A 139 2.80 -8.59 14.21
CA ASN A 139 3.32 -7.77 15.31
C ASN A 139 3.13 -6.26 15.10
N THR A 140 2.60 -5.85 13.95
CA THR A 140 2.38 -4.44 13.62
C THR A 140 0.98 -4.06 14.04
N GLY A 141 0.82 -3.14 14.98
CA GLY A 141 -0.49 -2.59 15.30
C GLY A 141 -1.05 -1.82 14.11
N TYR A 142 -2.33 -1.98 13.80
CA TYR A 142 -2.98 -1.18 12.78
C TYR A 142 -4.23 -0.48 13.34
N VAL A 143 -4.59 0.63 12.70
CA VAL A 143 -5.83 1.37 12.97
C VAL A 143 -6.39 1.83 11.63
N VAL A 144 -7.68 1.55 11.41
CA VAL A 144 -8.44 2.00 10.24
C VAL A 144 -9.28 3.21 10.65
N VAL A 145 -9.01 4.33 10.00
CA VAL A 145 -9.72 5.59 10.15
C VAL A 145 -10.62 5.77 8.93
N THR A 146 -11.93 5.60 9.11
CA THR A 146 -12.90 5.61 8.02
C THR A 146 -13.56 6.97 7.93
N PHE A 147 -13.51 7.56 6.74
CA PHE A 147 -14.19 8.81 6.44
C PHE A 147 -15.60 8.53 5.89
N PRO A 148 -16.53 9.51 5.98
CA PRO A 148 -17.81 9.42 5.29
C PRO A 148 -17.63 9.11 3.80
N GLU A 149 -18.59 8.38 3.22
CA GLU A 149 -18.53 7.90 1.84
C GLU A 149 -18.22 9.00 0.82
N ASN A 150 -17.24 8.75 -0.05
CA ASN A 150 -16.70 9.64 -1.07
C ASN A 150 -16.22 11.00 -0.54
N THR A 151 -15.64 11.03 0.67
CA THR A 151 -15.10 12.27 1.25
C THR A 151 -13.59 12.25 1.45
N LEU A 152 -12.93 11.09 1.34
CA LEU A 152 -11.47 11.01 1.46
C LEU A 152 -10.80 11.42 0.14
N ASP A 153 -10.51 12.72 0.00
CA ASP A 153 -9.62 13.24 -1.04
C ASP A 153 -8.21 13.54 -0.50
N ALA A 154 -7.28 13.90 -1.38
CA ALA A 154 -5.90 14.22 -1.01
C ALA A 154 -5.76 15.35 0.04
N LYS A 155 -6.66 16.33 0.03
CA LYS A 155 -6.62 17.46 0.96
C LYS A 155 -7.15 17.04 2.33
N VAL A 156 -8.26 16.31 2.37
CA VAL A 156 -8.81 15.73 3.60
C VAL A 156 -7.78 14.77 4.21
N ALA A 157 -7.18 13.93 3.37
CA ALA A 157 -6.18 12.97 3.78
C ALA A 157 -4.94 13.64 4.40
N GLN A 158 -4.41 14.68 3.75
CA GLN A 158 -3.31 15.48 4.27
C GLN A 158 -3.67 16.18 5.59
N ALA A 159 -4.84 16.80 5.66
CA ALA A 159 -5.29 17.51 6.84
C ALA A 159 -5.43 16.56 8.05
N PHE A 160 -5.96 15.35 7.85
CA PHE A 160 -6.05 14.37 8.92
C PHE A 160 -4.67 13.89 9.36
N PHE A 161 -3.76 13.66 8.42
CA PHE A 161 -2.41 13.23 8.73
C PHE A 161 -1.66 14.27 9.59
N GLU A 162 -1.78 15.55 9.24
CA GLU A 162 -1.26 16.67 10.03
C GLU A 162 -1.94 16.76 11.41
N LYS A 163 -3.26 16.55 11.47
CA LYS A 163 -4.00 16.51 12.74
C LYS A 163 -3.50 15.38 13.64
N ALA A 164 -3.35 14.17 13.12
CA ALA A 164 -2.83 13.03 13.87
C ALA A 164 -1.45 13.33 14.46
N ALA A 165 -0.53 13.87 13.67
CA ALA A 165 0.80 14.25 14.15
C ALA A 165 0.81 15.43 15.13
N SER A 166 -0.19 16.32 15.07
CA SER A 166 -0.37 17.38 16.06
C SER A 166 -0.87 16.86 17.42
N VAL A 167 -1.60 15.74 17.41
CA VAL A 167 -2.11 15.07 18.61
C VAL A 167 -1.00 14.27 19.29
N GLU A 168 -0.25 13.49 18.50
CA GLU A 168 0.89 12.73 18.97
C GLU A 168 1.96 12.64 17.87
N LYS A 169 3.20 13.01 18.19
CA LYS A 169 4.27 13.18 17.17
C LYS A 169 4.56 11.87 16.42
N GLY A 170 4.40 10.73 17.10
CA GLY A 170 4.62 9.40 16.51
C GLY A 170 3.66 9.03 15.37
N LEU A 171 2.55 9.77 15.20
CA LEU A 171 1.55 9.49 14.17
C LEU A 171 1.85 10.12 12.80
N GLY A 172 2.92 10.91 12.69
CA GLY A 172 3.36 11.54 11.44
C GLY A 172 4.20 10.66 10.51
N GLY A 173 4.31 9.35 10.79
CA GLY A 173 5.17 8.42 10.06
C GLY A 173 4.69 8.11 8.65
N GLY A 174 3.44 7.66 8.52
CA GLY A 174 2.81 7.37 7.24
C GLY A 174 1.44 6.74 7.39
N TYR A 175 0.71 6.69 6.27
CA TYR A 175 -0.56 5.99 6.13
C TYR A 175 -0.70 5.49 4.68
N THR A 176 -1.52 4.46 4.50
CA THR A 176 -2.05 4.07 3.17
C THR A 176 -3.55 4.31 3.15
N ALA A 177 -4.18 4.26 1.98
CA ALA A 177 -5.62 4.40 1.89
C ALA A 177 -6.23 3.42 0.89
N PHE A 178 -7.44 2.96 1.21
CA PHE A 178 -8.29 2.15 0.34
C PHE A 178 -9.76 2.56 0.53
N GLY A 179 -10.48 2.87 -0.54
CA GLY A 179 -11.79 3.51 -0.49
C GLY A 179 -11.73 4.84 0.27
N ASP A 180 -12.60 4.97 1.28
CA ASP A 180 -12.63 6.10 2.20
C ASP A 180 -11.88 5.82 3.52
N ASP A 181 -11.05 4.79 3.56
CA ASP A 181 -10.28 4.42 4.74
C ASP A 181 -8.84 4.92 4.65
N GLN A 182 -8.35 5.55 5.71
CA GLN A 182 -6.92 5.69 5.98
C GLN A 182 -6.45 4.61 6.95
N ILE A 183 -5.45 3.84 6.53
CA ILE A 183 -4.90 2.72 7.28
C ILE A 183 -3.53 3.15 7.81
N PHE A 184 -3.43 3.22 9.14
CA PHE A 184 -2.21 3.55 9.85
C PHE A 184 -1.58 2.28 10.40
N LEU A 185 -0.32 2.04 10.05
CA LEU A 185 0.45 0.87 10.48
C LEU A 185 1.58 1.32 11.41
N ASN A 186 1.58 0.78 12.63
CA ASN A 186 2.61 1.03 13.63
C ASN A 186 3.83 0.11 13.40
N VAL A 187 4.41 0.19 12.19
CA VAL A 187 5.44 -0.75 11.73
C VAL A 187 6.64 -0.74 12.66
N ALA A 188 7.14 -1.92 13.00
CA ALA A 188 8.31 -2.11 13.85
C ALA A 188 9.59 -2.32 13.04
N ASP A 189 10.72 -1.89 13.62
CA ASP A 189 12.05 -2.26 13.14
C ASP A 189 12.37 -3.74 13.42
N SER A 190 13.54 -4.20 12.98
CA SER A 190 13.99 -5.58 13.19
C SER A 190 14.21 -5.96 14.65
N ALA A 191 14.24 -4.99 15.59
CA ALA A 191 14.29 -5.23 17.03
C ALA A 191 12.89 -5.26 17.66
N GLY A 192 11.82 -5.14 16.86
CA GLY A 192 10.43 -5.12 17.32
C GLY A 192 10.01 -3.77 17.89
N LYS A 193 10.79 -2.71 17.69
CA LYS A 193 10.44 -1.36 18.17
C LYS A 193 9.67 -0.59 17.09
N PRO A 194 8.47 -0.09 17.37
CA PRO A 194 7.72 0.73 16.41
C PRO A 194 8.46 1.99 15.99
N TYR A 195 8.45 2.31 14.68
CA TYR A 195 9.06 3.52 14.13
C TYR A 195 8.38 4.80 14.65
N SER A 196 7.11 4.72 15.04
CA SER A 196 6.38 5.82 15.69
C SER A 196 6.95 6.18 17.06
N GLY A 197 7.67 5.25 17.71
CA GLY A 197 8.06 5.35 19.12
C GLY A 197 6.91 5.12 20.11
N LEU A 198 5.72 4.76 19.63
CA LEU A 198 4.52 4.48 20.43
C LEU A 198 4.25 2.98 20.49
N ASP A 199 3.80 2.49 21.64
CA ASP A 199 3.15 1.17 21.68
C ASP A 199 1.78 1.22 20.97
N ASN A 200 1.22 0.05 20.67
CA ASN A 200 -0.04 -0.04 19.90
C ASN A 200 -1.23 0.62 20.62
N ALA A 201 -1.24 0.64 21.96
CA ALA A 201 -2.31 1.26 22.73
C ALA A 201 -2.25 2.80 22.64
N ALA A 202 -1.05 3.38 22.77
CA ALA A 202 -0.82 4.80 22.59
C ALA A 202 -1.07 5.24 21.14
N PHE A 203 -0.69 4.41 20.17
CA PHE A 203 -0.94 4.63 18.75
C PHE A 203 -2.46 4.73 18.46
N LEU A 204 -3.23 3.74 18.92
CA LEU A 204 -4.70 3.73 18.81
C LEU A 204 -5.35 4.92 19.53
N ALA A 205 -4.92 5.20 20.76
CA ALA A 205 -5.47 6.31 21.55
C ALA A 205 -5.24 7.66 20.85
N GLY A 206 -4.06 7.86 20.26
CA GLY A 206 -3.71 9.06 19.51
C GLY A 206 -4.58 9.23 18.26
N LEU A 207 -4.76 8.18 17.46
CA LEU A 207 -5.62 8.24 16.26
C LEU A 207 -7.10 8.41 16.60
N THR A 208 -7.58 7.75 17.67
CA THR A 208 -8.94 7.94 18.18
C THR A 208 -9.19 9.40 18.58
N LYS A 209 -8.23 10.01 19.27
CA LYS A 209 -8.30 11.43 19.65
C LYS A 209 -8.23 12.34 18.42
N ALA A 210 -7.39 12.02 17.43
CA ALA A 210 -7.32 12.77 16.18
C ALA A 210 -8.66 12.76 15.43
N ALA A 211 -9.29 11.59 15.30
CA ALA A 211 -10.61 11.44 14.69
C ALA A 211 -11.71 12.22 15.43
N ALA A 212 -11.71 12.17 16.77
CA ALA A 212 -12.66 12.93 17.58
C ALA A 212 -12.51 14.45 17.43
N GLU A 213 -11.29 14.95 17.20
CA GLU A 213 -10.97 16.38 17.14
C GLU A 213 -10.83 16.95 15.71
N PHE A 214 -10.99 16.13 14.66
CA PHE A 214 -10.72 16.55 13.27
C PHE A 214 -11.77 17.53 12.72
N GLY A 215 -13.04 17.35 13.10
CA GLY A 215 -14.16 18.08 12.52
C GLY A 215 -14.62 17.53 11.15
N PRO A 216 -15.60 18.17 10.48
CA PRO A 216 -16.15 17.67 9.21
C PRO A 216 -15.16 17.70 8.02
N PRO A 217 -15.12 16.67 7.16
CA PRO A 217 -15.81 15.39 7.28
C PRO A 217 -15.19 14.55 8.40
N GLN A 218 -15.97 14.25 9.43
CA GLN A 218 -15.45 13.66 10.65
C GLN A 218 -15.31 12.15 10.48
N PRO A 219 -14.10 11.59 10.60
CA PRO A 219 -13.90 10.17 10.49
C PRO A 219 -14.24 9.44 11.80
N THR A 220 -14.37 8.12 11.70
CA THR A 220 -14.51 7.19 12.83
C THR A 220 -13.35 6.19 12.84
N ILE A 221 -13.18 5.48 13.96
CA ILE A 221 -12.28 4.34 14.03
C ILE A 221 -13.14 3.09 13.79
N ASP A 222 -12.92 2.42 12.67
CA ASP A 222 -13.76 1.30 12.22
C ASP A 222 -13.04 -0.05 12.35
N GLY A 223 -11.71 -0.04 12.55
CA GLY A 223 -10.92 -1.26 12.73
C GLY A 223 -9.63 -1.02 13.51
N THR A 224 -9.22 -2.02 14.27
CA THR A 224 -7.90 -2.07 14.93
C THR A 224 -7.52 -3.50 15.24
N GLY A 225 -6.24 -3.79 15.17
CA GLY A 225 -5.71 -5.13 15.44
C GLY A 225 -4.22 -5.21 15.20
N THR A 226 -3.76 -6.41 14.89
CA THR A 226 -2.39 -6.69 14.45
C THR A 226 -2.38 -7.05 12.97
N ALA A 227 -1.28 -6.71 12.31
CA ALA A 227 -1.03 -7.00 10.92
C ALA A 227 0.37 -7.58 10.77
N SER A 228 0.59 -8.40 9.75
CA SER A 228 1.91 -8.50 9.14
C SER A 228 2.13 -7.28 8.27
N ALA A 229 3.30 -6.65 8.38
CA ALA A 229 3.68 -5.52 7.55
C ALA A 229 5.16 -5.63 7.23
N ARG A 230 5.53 -5.51 5.96
CA ARG A 230 6.91 -5.62 5.50
C ARG A 230 7.16 -4.78 4.27
N PHE A 231 8.36 -4.24 4.18
CA PHE A 231 8.84 -3.52 3.01
C PHE A 231 9.63 -4.46 2.12
N VAL A 232 9.13 -4.71 0.92
CA VAL A 232 9.89 -5.37 -0.16
C VAL A 232 10.63 -4.27 -0.88
N GLY A 233 11.97 -4.28 -0.84
CA GLY A 233 12.76 -3.11 -1.24
C GLY A 233 14.07 -3.40 -1.95
N ASN A 234 14.61 -2.35 -2.57
CA ASN A 234 15.92 -2.31 -3.21
C ASN A 234 16.60 -0.96 -2.92
N GLU A 235 17.87 -1.02 -2.52
CA GLU A 235 18.68 0.19 -2.32
C GLU A 235 19.32 0.63 -3.64
N TRP A 236 18.60 1.41 -4.46
CA TRP A 236 19.02 1.78 -5.82
C TRP A 236 20.42 2.42 -5.92
N ASP A 237 20.89 3.10 -4.88
CA ASP A 237 22.24 3.69 -4.85
C ASP A 237 23.36 2.64 -4.73
N LYS A 238 23.05 1.46 -4.20
CA LYS A 238 24.00 0.35 -4.00
C LYS A 238 23.73 -0.82 -4.94
N GLN A 239 22.48 -0.95 -5.38
CA GLN A 239 21.91 -2.01 -6.19
C GLN A 239 21.18 -1.37 -7.38
N ALA A 240 21.98 -0.81 -8.30
CA ALA A 240 21.50 0.03 -9.39
C ALA A 240 20.73 -0.75 -10.47
N GLN A 241 20.79 -2.08 -10.45
CA GLN A 241 20.07 -2.96 -11.37
C GLN A 241 18.85 -3.62 -10.70
N GLY A 242 18.45 -3.16 -9.50
CA GLY A 242 17.30 -3.72 -8.80
C GLY A 242 17.57 -5.09 -8.20
N GLU A 243 18.82 -5.39 -7.84
CA GLU A 243 19.31 -6.73 -7.49
C GLU A 243 18.45 -7.44 -6.42
N ALA A 244 18.03 -6.74 -5.36
CA ALA A 244 17.16 -7.33 -4.33
C ALA A 244 15.76 -7.70 -4.86
N TYR A 245 15.20 -6.92 -5.79
CA TYR A 245 13.95 -7.30 -6.45
C TYR A 245 14.17 -8.47 -7.41
N VAL A 246 15.23 -8.42 -8.21
CA VAL A 246 15.58 -9.48 -9.17
C VAL A 246 15.77 -10.82 -8.47
N GLU A 247 16.37 -10.86 -7.29
CA GLU A 247 16.49 -12.08 -6.48
C GLU A 247 15.12 -12.70 -6.15
N LYS A 248 14.16 -11.87 -5.71
CA LYS A 248 12.78 -12.32 -5.44
C LYS A 248 12.00 -12.73 -6.69
N LEU A 249 12.43 -12.27 -7.87
CA LEU A 249 11.83 -12.54 -9.18
C LEU A 249 12.47 -13.74 -9.90
N GLY A 250 13.20 -14.60 -9.17
CA GLY A 250 13.83 -15.81 -9.73
C GLY A 250 15.22 -15.59 -10.30
N GLY A 251 15.84 -14.43 -10.06
CA GLY A 251 17.21 -14.12 -10.39
C GLY A 251 17.42 -13.56 -11.81
N PRO A 252 18.66 -13.11 -12.12
CA PRO A 252 18.98 -12.49 -13.39
C PRO A 252 18.68 -13.42 -14.58
N GLY A 253 18.00 -12.90 -15.60
CA GLY A 253 17.68 -13.64 -16.83
C GLY A 253 16.52 -14.64 -16.71
N SER A 254 15.80 -14.65 -15.58
CA SER A 254 14.53 -15.36 -15.48
C SER A 254 13.51 -14.79 -16.49
N GLU A 255 12.53 -15.61 -16.89
CA GLU A 255 11.48 -15.15 -17.83
C GLU A 255 10.62 -14.03 -17.22
N ILE A 256 10.45 -14.03 -15.89
CA ILE A 256 9.77 -12.96 -15.16
C ILE A 256 10.53 -11.64 -15.33
N VAL A 257 11.84 -11.64 -15.06
CA VAL A 257 12.68 -10.43 -15.17
C VAL A 257 12.70 -9.91 -16.60
N LYS A 258 12.85 -10.79 -17.62
CA LYS A 258 12.79 -10.36 -19.03
C LYS A 258 11.47 -9.70 -19.40
N SER A 259 10.36 -10.23 -18.87
CA SER A 259 9.03 -9.66 -19.11
C SER A 259 8.90 -8.30 -18.45
N LEU A 260 9.38 -8.16 -17.21
CA LEU A 260 9.39 -6.91 -16.47
C LEU A 260 10.33 -5.85 -17.09
N ASP A 261 11.45 -6.25 -17.69
CA ASP A 261 12.34 -5.32 -18.43
C ASP A 261 11.62 -4.65 -19.60
N ALA A 262 10.81 -5.41 -20.35
CA ALA A 262 10.01 -4.87 -21.44
C ALA A 262 8.91 -3.91 -20.93
N ILE A 263 8.31 -4.22 -19.78
CA ILE A 263 7.30 -3.38 -19.13
C ILE A 263 7.93 -2.10 -18.56
N GLU A 264 9.09 -2.19 -17.91
CA GLU A 264 9.86 -1.04 -17.40
C GLU A 264 10.23 -0.08 -18.52
N PHE A 265 10.66 -0.61 -19.67
CA PHE A 265 10.97 0.21 -20.83
C PHE A 265 9.76 0.98 -21.36
N ASP A 266 8.59 0.34 -21.41
CA ASP A 266 7.34 1.00 -21.82
C ASP A 266 6.91 2.05 -20.79
N TYR A 267 6.97 1.71 -19.50
CA TYR A 267 6.69 2.64 -18.41
C TYR A 267 7.62 3.87 -18.45
N ALA A 268 8.92 3.67 -18.67
CA ALA A 268 9.90 4.76 -18.78
C ALA A 268 9.58 5.72 -19.93
N LYS A 269 9.07 5.21 -21.07
CA LYS A 269 8.57 6.07 -22.16
C LYS A 269 7.33 6.84 -21.77
N LEU A 270 6.35 6.21 -21.12
CA LEU A 270 5.13 6.87 -20.67
C LEU A 270 5.46 8.02 -19.71
N VAL A 271 6.42 7.79 -18.82
CA VAL A 271 6.96 8.79 -17.92
C VAL A 271 7.61 9.94 -18.69
N GLN A 272 8.48 9.64 -19.66
CA GLN A 272 9.11 10.64 -20.52
C GLN A 272 8.06 11.46 -21.28
N ASP A 273 7.02 10.85 -21.84
CA ASP A 273 5.99 11.57 -22.58
C ASP A 273 5.13 12.47 -21.67
N ALA A 274 4.93 12.05 -20.41
CA ALA A 274 4.17 12.83 -19.43
C ALA A 274 4.98 13.97 -18.80
N PHE A 275 6.31 13.80 -18.65
CA PHE A 275 7.14 14.69 -17.82
C PHE A 275 8.43 15.19 -18.49
N ASN A 276 8.63 15.03 -19.81
CA ASN A 276 9.71 15.71 -20.57
C ASN A 276 9.24 16.92 -21.38
#